data_AF-A0A9X8N923-F1
#
_entry.id   AF-A0A9X8N923-F1
#
_cell.length_a   1.000
_cell.length_b   1.000
_cell.length_c   1.000
_cell.angle_alpha   90.00
_cell.angle_beta   90.00
_cell.angle_gamma   90.00
#
_symmetry.space_group_name_H-M   'P 1'
#
loop_
_entity.id
_entity.type
_entity.pdbx_description
1 polymer ?
#
loop_
_entity_poly.entity_id
_entity_poly.type
_entity_poly.pdbx_seq_one_letter_code
_entity_poly.pdbx_strand_id
1 'polypeptide(L)'
;MSHVAPLANGLRTDHPVPGLPFFDDSHLPLDDGPEAIEAVGRNQGQGMWGRFDKNRTDGGWRAFTTDPLNHTLGWAVRYHPEHGRTVLLLSDGDTSSLHTDWNGEPLLFRAGGYWWNGTTWFRPGQVWDPVAQDYERRKARAAVTVSAADMLDGRAHPDLAYIGKVAAFDPDAPRPDNWLDYLALWAQHHQEREGALPLEQCVIDVSSPELTAAQLLGAPEMAELGGITASTLRAYISRGNSEVPLPQATVGGRDQWARAVAQDWVEARKRSYDGVGEAMSAGDRDSLSPGAAEVRDRFAADFQHALYDRPDVRKRWVLRHRNKESVDQIAGELAWSVAASLDQIVPTAHLGHTVQAAVLHEFAETVEMFTDENAGEEHPKWWHLNLTPSVGKMLDWYVRCFPSEAYATIGEIQRQAHTTWNMPAADTLRALRSALDLDGKLTKQQRETYFALLEPHEDVD
;
A
#
# COMPACT_ATOMS: atom_id res chain seq x y z
N MET A 1 -2.50 -0.28 7.56
CA MET A 1 -3.92 -0.02 7.87
C MET A 1 -4.57 -1.33 8.27
N SER A 2 -5.22 -1.42 9.42
CA SER A 2 -5.99 -2.63 9.78
C SER A 2 -7.20 -2.76 8.86
N HIS A 3 -7.47 -3.96 8.37
CA HIS A 3 -8.59 -4.19 7.46
C HIS A 3 -9.92 -3.99 8.17
N VAL A 4 -10.68 -2.98 7.76
CA VAL A 4 -11.96 -2.64 8.37
C VAL A 4 -13.09 -3.46 7.74
N ALA A 5 -13.77 -4.26 8.55
CA ALA A 5 -14.90 -5.07 8.11
C ALA A 5 -16.22 -4.50 8.67
N PRO A 6 -17.14 -4.01 7.83
CA PRO A 6 -18.46 -3.60 8.30
C PRO A 6 -19.26 -4.79 8.82
N LEU A 7 -20.05 -4.54 9.86
CA LEU A 7 -20.85 -5.53 10.58
C LEU A 7 -22.31 -5.55 10.09
N ALA A 8 -22.88 -4.38 9.78
CA ALA A 8 -24.22 -4.26 9.24
C ALA A 8 -24.38 -3.01 8.34
N ASN A 9 -25.42 -3.04 7.51
CA ASN A 9 -25.91 -1.87 6.78
C ASN A 9 -26.84 -1.05 7.68
N GLY A 10 -26.72 0.28 7.65
CA GLY A 10 -27.78 1.15 8.14
C GLY A 10 -28.97 1.12 7.18
N LEU A 11 -30.20 1.16 7.71
CA LEU A 11 -31.41 1.15 6.89
C LEU A 11 -31.46 2.30 5.87
N ARG A 12 -30.91 3.47 6.20
CA ARG A 12 -30.91 4.66 5.34
C ARG A 12 -29.67 4.78 4.44
N THR A 13 -28.89 3.71 4.29
CA THR A 13 -27.81 3.63 3.28
C THR A 13 -28.39 3.63 1.86
N ASP A 14 -27.77 4.34 0.92
CA ASP A 14 -28.04 4.28 -0.52
C ASP A 14 -27.26 3.14 -1.20
N HIS A 15 -26.22 2.62 -0.55
CA HIS A 15 -25.29 1.66 -1.14
C HIS A 15 -25.07 0.44 -0.22
N PRO A 16 -26.03 -0.49 -0.14
CA PRO A 16 -25.90 -1.67 0.71
C PRO A 16 -24.66 -2.51 0.38
N VAL A 17 -24.00 -3.00 1.43
CA VAL A 17 -22.91 -3.97 1.36
C VAL A 17 -23.51 -5.38 1.31
N PRO A 18 -23.10 -6.23 0.34
CA PRO A 18 -23.66 -7.56 0.16
C PRO A 18 -23.33 -8.50 1.33
N GLY A 19 -24.31 -9.34 1.68
CA GLY A 19 -24.21 -10.32 2.75
C GLY A 19 -24.31 -9.75 4.17
N LEU A 20 -24.46 -8.43 4.35
CA LEU A 20 -24.66 -7.82 5.66
C LEU A 20 -26.16 -7.56 5.96
N PRO A 21 -26.60 -7.77 7.22
CA PRO A 21 -27.98 -7.47 7.62
C PRO A 21 -28.23 -5.96 7.67
N PHE A 22 -29.50 -5.55 7.76
CA PHE A 22 -29.90 -4.14 7.89
C PHE A 22 -30.38 -3.83 9.30
N PHE A 23 -29.94 -2.68 9.83
CA PHE A 23 -30.26 -2.22 11.17
C PHE A 23 -30.86 -0.82 11.16
N ASP A 24 -31.81 -0.61 12.06
CA ASP A 24 -32.44 0.68 12.28
C ASP A 24 -31.41 1.72 12.75
N ASP A 25 -31.18 2.72 11.91
CA ASP A 25 -30.27 3.82 12.14
C ASP A 25 -31.00 5.13 12.48
N SER A 26 -32.32 5.10 12.72
CA SER A 26 -33.21 6.28 12.86
C SER A 26 -32.77 7.30 13.91
N HIS A 27 -32.04 6.87 14.94
CA HIS A 27 -31.50 7.75 15.98
C HIS A 27 -30.33 8.62 15.50
N LEU A 28 -29.74 8.34 14.33
CA LEU A 28 -28.73 9.18 13.72
C LEU A 28 -29.36 10.38 13.00
N PRO A 29 -28.89 11.61 13.23
CA PRO A 29 -29.41 12.81 12.57
C PRO A 29 -28.80 12.97 11.16
N LEU A 30 -29.04 12.00 10.27
CA LEU A 30 -28.36 11.94 8.97
C LEU A 30 -28.71 13.10 8.02
N ASP A 31 -29.85 13.78 8.24
CA ASP A 31 -30.33 14.88 7.40
C ASP A 31 -29.98 16.27 7.98
N ASP A 32 -29.47 16.31 9.22
CA ASP A 32 -29.06 17.57 9.90
C ASP A 32 -27.59 17.91 9.63
N GLY A 33 -26.87 17.04 8.92
CA GLY A 33 -25.47 17.23 8.51
C GLY A 33 -24.44 16.52 9.39
N PRO A 34 -23.15 16.58 8.99
CA PRO A 34 -22.07 15.83 9.64
C PRO A 34 -21.80 16.26 11.09
N GLU A 35 -21.99 17.56 11.40
CA GLU A 35 -21.85 18.10 12.74
C GLU A 35 -22.82 17.44 13.74
N ALA A 36 -24.05 17.15 13.30
CA ALA A 36 -25.07 16.53 14.13
C ALA A 36 -24.73 15.06 14.42
N ILE A 37 -24.15 14.35 13.44
CA ILE A 37 -23.69 12.96 13.61
C ILE A 37 -22.54 12.91 14.62
N GLU A 38 -21.53 13.78 14.49
CA GLU A 38 -20.45 13.88 15.47
C GLU A 38 -20.99 14.13 16.89
N ALA A 39 -22.00 15.00 17.03
CA ALA A 39 -22.57 15.38 18.31
C ALA A 39 -23.27 14.22 19.05
N VAL A 40 -23.66 13.13 18.37
CA VAL A 40 -24.23 11.93 19.00
C VAL A 40 -23.22 11.27 19.94
N GLY A 41 -21.97 11.16 19.51
CA GLY A 41 -20.91 10.44 20.24
C GLY A 41 -19.97 11.36 20.99
N ARG A 42 -19.58 12.49 20.38
CA ARG A 42 -18.50 13.32 20.89
C ARG A 42 -18.88 14.02 22.19
N ASN A 43 -18.13 13.74 23.26
CA ASN A 43 -18.27 14.33 24.60
C ASN A 43 -19.64 14.08 25.27
N GLN A 44 -20.42 13.10 24.80
CA GLN A 44 -21.73 12.78 25.40
C GLN A 44 -21.66 11.75 26.53
N GLY A 45 -20.54 11.04 26.67
CA GLY A 45 -20.34 10.03 27.70
C GLY A 45 -18.91 9.50 27.75
N GLN A 46 -18.59 8.74 28.80
CA GLN A 46 -17.31 8.02 28.85
C GLN A 46 -17.24 6.97 27.75
N GLY A 47 -16.14 6.98 27.00
CA GLY A 47 -15.90 6.02 25.91
C GLY A 47 -16.68 6.32 24.63
N MET A 48 -17.36 7.47 24.53
CA MET A 48 -18.05 7.88 23.31
C MET A 48 -17.23 8.92 22.55
N TRP A 49 -17.11 8.72 21.25
CA TRP A 49 -16.35 9.59 20.36
C TRP A 49 -17.14 9.87 19.10
N GLY A 50 -16.75 10.94 18.43
CA GLY A 50 -17.28 11.32 17.14
C GLY A 50 -16.32 12.26 16.46
N ARG A 51 -16.37 12.24 15.13
CA ARG A 51 -15.64 13.17 14.27
C ARG A 51 -16.39 13.28 12.95
N PHE A 52 -16.29 14.45 12.34
CA PHE A 52 -16.56 14.59 10.91
C PHE A 52 -15.43 15.34 10.22
N ASP A 53 -15.32 15.13 8.91
CA ASP A 53 -14.51 15.95 8.02
C ASP A 53 -15.34 16.28 6.77
N LYS A 54 -15.32 17.55 6.33
CA LYS A 54 -15.87 17.96 5.04
C LYS A 54 -14.89 17.64 3.93
N ASN A 55 -15.37 17.07 2.83
CA ASN A 55 -14.58 16.97 1.62
C ASN A 55 -14.74 18.28 0.82
N ARG A 56 -13.64 19.03 0.71
CA ARG A 56 -13.66 20.38 0.13
C ARG A 56 -13.80 20.38 -1.39
N THR A 57 -13.50 19.26 -2.03
CA THR A 57 -13.41 19.16 -3.49
C THR A 57 -14.76 18.88 -4.14
N ASP A 58 -15.57 18.00 -3.55
CA ASP A 58 -16.83 17.49 -4.11
C ASP A 58 -18.08 17.98 -3.33
N GLY A 59 -17.89 18.74 -2.24
CA GLY A 59 -18.97 19.19 -1.36
C GLY A 59 -19.58 18.08 -0.48
N GLY A 60 -19.00 16.87 -0.51
CA GLY A 60 -19.37 15.76 0.36
C GLY A 60 -18.77 15.86 1.76
N TRP A 61 -19.03 14.85 2.57
CA TRP A 61 -18.48 14.74 3.91
C TRP A 61 -18.44 13.29 4.37
N ARG A 62 -17.68 13.05 5.43
CA ARG A 62 -17.65 11.78 6.16
C ARG A 62 -17.72 12.05 7.65
N ALA A 63 -18.35 11.16 8.38
CA ALA A 63 -18.50 11.25 9.82
C ALA A 63 -18.50 9.86 10.44
N PHE A 64 -18.13 9.78 11.72
CA PHE A 64 -18.44 8.62 12.54
C PHE A 64 -18.86 9.04 13.94
N THR A 65 -19.59 8.15 14.60
CA THR A 65 -20.01 8.30 15.99
C THR A 65 -20.11 6.93 16.66
N THR A 66 -19.75 6.85 17.94
CA THR A 66 -20.11 5.72 18.80
C THR A 66 -21.64 5.61 18.89
N ASP A 67 -22.18 4.39 18.89
CA ASP A 67 -23.61 4.16 19.06
C ASP A 67 -24.03 4.43 20.53
N PRO A 68 -25.10 5.21 20.78
CA PRO A 68 -25.49 5.61 22.13
C PRO A 68 -26.17 4.49 22.94
N LEU A 69 -26.59 3.41 22.31
CA LEU A 69 -27.24 2.27 22.97
C LEU A 69 -26.26 1.12 23.20
N ASN A 70 -25.23 1.00 22.37
CA ASN A 70 -24.16 0.02 22.51
C ASN A 70 -22.79 0.61 22.15
N HIS A 71 -22.04 1.03 23.17
CA HIS A 71 -20.75 1.73 22.99
C HIS A 71 -19.62 0.84 22.45
N THR A 72 -19.83 -0.47 22.29
CA THR A 72 -18.85 -1.33 21.59
C THR A 72 -18.95 -1.21 20.08
N LEU A 73 -19.98 -0.52 19.59
CA LEU A 73 -20.29 -0.32 18.18
C LEU A 73 -20.23 1.17 17.84
N GLY A 74 -20.02 1.44 16.56
CA GLY A 74 -20.11 2.79 16.03
C GLY A 74 -20.63 2.80 14.60
N TRP A 75 -21.16 3.94 14.22
CA TRP A 75 -21.70 4.22 12.91
C TRP A 75 -20.73 5.07 12.10
N ALA A 76 -20.45 4.65 10.87
CA ALA A 76 -19.67 5.42 9.91
C ALA A 76 -20.57 5.82 8.74
N VAL A 77 -20.49 7.10 8.36
CA VAL A 77 -21.32 7.71 7.32
C VAL A 77 -20.43 8.43 6.31
N ARG A 78 -20.59 8.11 5.03
CA ARG A 78 -20.00 8.84 3.90
C ARG A 78 -21.12 9.40 3.06
N TYR A 79 -21.12 10.71 2.81
CA TYR A 79 -22.12 11.38 1.97
C TYR A 79 -21.46 12.09 0.78
N HIS A 80 -21.99 11.88 -0.41
CA HIS A 80 -21.63 12.58 -1.64
C HIS A 80 -22.88 13.22 -2.27
N PRO A 81 -22.84 14.48 -2.73
CA PRO A 81 -24.03 15.16 -3.26
C PRO A 81 -24.72 14.46 -4.43
N GLU A 82 -23.95 13.83 -5.32
CA GLU A 82 -24.47 13.16 -6.52
C GLU A 82 -24.71 11.65 -6.32
N HIS A 83 -24.04 11.04 -5.35
CA HIS A 83 -24.03 9.59 -5.17
C HIS A 83 -24.71 9.14 -3.87
N GLY A 84 -25.24 10.07 -3.08
CA GLY A 84 -25.96 9.75 -1.85
C GLY A 84 -25.02 9.37 -0.71
N ARG A 85 -25.53 8.55 0.21
CA ARG A 85 -24.88 8.22 1.48
C ARG A 85 -24.65 6.72 1.67
N THR A 86 -23.50 6.36 2.20
CA THR A 86 -23.21 5.03 2.73
C THR A 86 -23.28 5.10 4.25
N VAL A 87 -24.10 4.24 4.88
CA VAL A 87 -24.24 4.14 6.34
C VAL A 87 -23.91 2.72 6.77
N LEU A 88 -22.86 2.57 7.60
CA LEU A 88 -22.36 1.27 8.04
C LEU A 88 -22.20 1.22 9.55
N LEU A 89 -22.56 0.07 10.13
CA LEU A 89 -22.29 -0.25 11.53
C LEU A 89 -20.98 -1.05 11.62
N LEU A 90 -20.11 -0.68 12.54
CA LEU A 90 -18.80 -1.30 12.77
C LEU A 90 -18.55 -1.52 14.25
N SER A 91 -17.46 -2.22 14.57
CA SER A 91 -16.88 -2.11 15.92
C SER A 91 -16.46 -0.67 16.16
N ASP A 92 -16.64 -0.15 17.37
CA ASP A 92 -16.30 1.25 17.68
C ASP A 92 -14.82 1.55 17.35
N GLY A 93 -13.93 0.59 17.62
CA GLY A 93 -12.49 0.68 17.34
C GLY A 93 -12.12 0.79 15.86
N ASP A 94 -12.99 0.33 14.94
CA ASP A 94 -12.72 0.36 13.50
C ASP A 94 -13.28 1.60 12.80
N THR A 95 -14.19 2.33 13.44
CA THR A 95 -14.86 3.50 12.84
C THR A 95 -13.90 4.58 12.40
N SER A 96 -12.86 4.87 13.19
CA SER A 96 -11.84 5.86 12.85
C SER A 96 -10.97 5.43 11.65
N SER A 97 -10.76 4.13 11.49
CA SER A 97 -9.99 3.56 10.39
C SER A 97 -10.74 3.70 9.08
N LEU A 98 -12.03 3.30 9.03
CA LEU A 98 -12.85 3.48 7.82
C LEU A 98 -13.03 4.97 7.47
N HIS A 99 -13.19 5.83 8.48
CA HIS A 99 -13.23 7.27 8.25
C HIS A 99 -11.93 7.80 7.62
N THR A 100 -10.78 7.17 7.89
CA THR A 100 -9.51 7.50 7.26
C THR A 100 -9.44 6.96 5.83
N ASP A 101 -9.94 5.75 5.59
CA ASP A 101 -10.00 5.13 4.25
C ASP A 101 -10.92 5.89 3.29
N TRP A 102 -11.99 6.53 3.79
CA TRP A 102 -12.83 7.45 3.02
C TRP A 102 -12.22 8.84 2.80
N ASN A 103 -10.96 9.05 3.16
CA ASN A 103 -10.29 10.29 2.84
C ASN A 103 -9.95 10.38 1.35
N GLY A 104 -10.31 11.50 0.72
CA GLY A 104 -10.09 11.72 -0.71
C GLY A 104 -11.27 11.26 -1.57
N GLU A 105 -10.96 10.52 -2.63
CA GLU A 105 -11.91 10.10 -3.68
C GLU A 105 -12.77 8.86 -3.36
N PRO A 106 -12.35 7.90 -2.52
CA PRO A 106 -13.17 6.71 -2.27
C PRO A 106 -14.56 7.06 -1.72
N LEU A 107 -15.60 6.55 -2.38
CA LEU A 107 -17.00 6.66 -1.93
C LEU A 107 -17.47 5.41 -1.19
N LEU A 108 -17.03 4.24 -1.67
CA LEU A 108 -17.38 2.94 -1.10
C LEU A 108 -16.34 1.88 -1.49
N PHE A 109 -16.36 0.78 -0.73
CA PHE A 109 -15.49 -0.39 -0.92
C PHE A 109 -16.33 -1.67 -1.12
N ARG A 110 -15.89 -2.57 -1.99
CA ARG A 110 -16.48 -3.89 -2.29
C ARG A 110 -15.40 -4.95 -2.51
N ALA A 111 -15.80 -6.22 -2.60
CA ALA A 111 -14.94 -7.35 -2.95
C ALA A 111 -13.53 -7.33 -2.32
N GLY A 112 -13.43 -7.18 -0.99
CA GLY A 112 -12.12 -7.19 -0.31
C GLY A 112 -11.23 -5.97 -0.60
N GLY A 113 -11.82 -4.78 -0.75
CA GLY A 113 -11.10 -3.51 -0.79
C GLY A 113 -11.04 -2.83 -2.16
N TYR A 114 -11.72 -3.38 -3.18
CA TYR A 114 -11.97 -2.65 -4.42
C TYR A 114 -12.79 -1.42 -4.08
N TRP A 115 -12.47 -0.28 -4.68
CA TRP A 115 -13.12 0.97 -4.34
C TRP A 115 -13.58 1.74 -5.56
N TRP A 116 -14.63 2.52 -5.36
CA TRP A 116 -15.29 3.29 -6.41
C TRP A 116 -15.28 4.76 -6.06
N ASN A 117 -14.97 5.61 -7.04
CA ASN A 117 -14.92 7.07 -6.86
C ASN A 117 -16.15 7.80 -7.43
N GLY A 118 -17.19 7.08 -7.83
CA GLY A 118 -18.35 7.66 -8.54
C GLY A 118 -18.35 7.40 -10.05
N THR A 119 -17.19 7.06 -10.62
CA THR A 119 -17.06 6.79 -12.07
C THR A 119 -16.29 5.50 -12.36
N THR A 120 -15.19 5.27 -11.65
CA THR A 120 -14.21 4.22 -11.96
C THR A 120 -14.00 3.34 -10.75
N TRP A 121 -13.84 2.03 -10.98
CA TRP A 121 -13.43 1.07 -9.98
C TRP A 121 -11.91 0.89 -9.99
N PHE A 122 -11.34 0.83 -8.79
CA PHE A 122 -9.92 0.63 -8.56
C PHE A 122 -9.72 -0.60 -7.69
N ARG A 123 -8.55 -1.22 -7.84
CA ARG A 123 -8.11 -2.31 -6.97
C ARG A 123 -7.78 -1.79 -5.57
N PRO A 124 -7.74 -2.68 -4.56
CA PRO A 124 -7.18 -2.35 -3.26
C PRO A 124 -5.76 -1.78 -3.41
N GLY A 125 -5.47 -0.66 -2.73
CA GLY A 125 -4.13 -0.08 -2.73
C GLY A 125 -3.11 -1.04 -2.12
N GLN A 126 -2.04 -1.34 -2.85
CA GLN A 126 -0.97 -2.24 -2.43
C GLN A 126 0.43 -1.67 -2.73
N VAL A 127 0.63 -1.19 -3.95
CA VAL A 127 1.91 -0.66 -4.41
C VAL A 127 2.01 0.81 -4.04
N TRP A 128 3.02 1.19 -3.24
CA TRP A 128 3.24 2.57 -2.82
C TRP A 128 3.90 3.40 -3.92
N ASP A 129 3.31 4.56 -4.22
CA ASP A 129 3.91 5.59 -5.07
C ASP A 129 4.57 6.68 -4.21
N PRO A 130 5.92 6.77 -4.22
CA PRO A 130 6.63 7.78 -3.44
C PRO A 130 6.36 9.22 -3.91
N VAL A 131 5.94 9.44 -5.16
CA VAL A 131 5.64 10.77 -5.69
C VAL A 131 4.29 11.25 -5.20
N ALA A 132 3.25 10.43 -5.34
CA ALA A 132 1.91 10.75 -4.84
C ALA A 132 1.82 10.71 -3.30
N GLN A 133 2.75 10.03 -2.63
CA GLN A 133 2.68 9.71 -1.19
C GLN A 133 1.37 8.97 -0.85
N ASP A 134 0.98 8.07 -1.74
CA ASP A 134 -0.22 7.26 -1.66
C ASP A 134 0.01 5.94 -2.41
N TYR A 135 -0.93 5.02 -2.33
CA TYR A 135 -0.91 3.81 -3.16
C TYR A 135 -1.23 4.14 -4.62
N GLU A 136 -0.54 3.47 -5.56
CA GLU A 136 -0.85 3.52 -6.99
C GLU A 136 -2.33 3.18 -7.23
N ARG A 137 -3.03 4.04 -7.97
CA ARG A 137 -4.47 3.93 -8.22
C ARG A 137 -4.75 3.04 -9.42
N ARG A 138 -4.49 1.74 -9.29
CA ARG A 138 -4.65 0.78 -10.38
C ARG A 138 -6.12 0.50 -10.67
N LYS A 139 -6.57 0.80 -11.89
CA LYS A 139 -7.95 0.52 -12.34
C LYS A 139 -8.27 -0.99 -12.29
N ALA A 140 -9.47 -1.32 -11.85
CA ALA A 140 -10.01 -2.67 -11.96
C ALA A 140 -10.38 -2.96 -13.42
N ARG A 141 -9.89 -4.07 -13.98
CA ARG A 141 -10.02 -4.35 -15.42
C ARG A 141 -11.48 -4.56 -15.81
N ALA A 142 -11.97 -3.82 -16.80
CA ALA A 142 -13.32 -3.98 -17.36
C ALA A 142 -14.41 -4.13 -16.28
N ALA A 143 -14.29 -3.36 -15.21
CA ALA A 143 -15.19 -3.43 -14.07
C ALA A 143 -16.56 -2.82 -14.42
N VAL A 144 -17.61 -3.49 -13.97
CA VAL A 144 -19.00 -3.07 -14.11
C VAL A 144 -19.62 -3.00 -12.72
N THR A 145 -20.25 -1.87 -12.41
CA THR A 145 -21.02 -1.69 -11.18
C THR A 145 -22.26 -2.58 -11.21
N VAL A 146 -22.46 -3.37 -10.15
CA VAL A 146 -23.69 -4.12 -9.91
C VAL A 146 -24.58 -3.29 -9.00
N SER A 147 -25.75 -2.90 -9.50
CA SER A 147 -26.72 -2.09 -8.77
C SER A 147 -27.73 -2.93 -7.99
N ALA A 148 -28.56 -2.29 -7.16
CA ALA A 148 -29.65 -2.95 -6.47
C ALA A 148 -30.71 -3.47 -7.46
N ALA A 149 -30.95 -2.73 -8.55
CA ALA A 149 -31.85 -3.16 -9.62
C ALA A 149 -31.38 -4.44 -10.31
N ASP A 150 -30.06 -4.61 -10.51
CA ASP A 150 -29.50 -5.82 -11.13
C ASP A 150 -29.68 -7.07 -10.26
N MET A 151 -29.70 -6.89 -8.94
CA MET A 151 -29.81 -7.99 -7.97
C MET A 151 -31.26 -8.40 -7.69
N LEU A 152 -32.21 -7.46 -7.78
CA LEU A 152 -33.62 -7.67 -7.47
C LEU A 152 -34.39 -8.15 -8.72
N ASP A 153 -34.31 -9.45 -9.02
CA ASP A 153 -34.97 -10.08 -10.16
C ASP A 153 -36.46 -10.44 -9.94
N GLY A 154 -37.04 -10.00 -8.82
CA GLY A 154 -38.43 -10.26 -8.43
C GLY A 154 -38.67 -11.60 -7.72
N ARG A 155 -37.63 -12.40 -7.45
CA ARG A 155 -37.76 -13.66 -6.68
C ARG A 155 -37.56 -13.49 -5.18
N ALA A 156 -37.07 -12.34 -4.74
CA ALA A 156 -36.88 -12.04 -3.34
C ALA A 156 -38.21 -11.82 -2.61
N HIS A 157 -38.30 -12.25 -1.36
CA HIS A 157 -39.48 -12.20 -0.52
C HIS A 157 -39.22 -11.32 0.72
N PRO A 158 -39.55 -10.01 0.67
CA PRO A 158 -39.26 -9.07 1.76
C PRO A 158 -39.88 -9.47 3.11
N ASP A 159 -41.01 -10.17 3.10
CA ASP A 159 -41.69 -10.68 4.30
C ASP A 159 -40.91 -11.77 5.05
N LEU A 160 -39.87 -12.34 4.43
CA LEU A 160 -38.96 -13.33 5.05
C LEU A 160 -37.71 -12.68 5.68
N ALA A 161 -37.58 -11.35 5.57
CA ALA A 161 -36.50 -10.59 6.17
C ALA A 161 -37.02 -9.72 7.33
N TYR A 162 -36.09 -9.12 8.08
CA TYR A 162 -36.41 -8.17 9.13
C TYR A 162 -35.34 -7.07 9.24
N ILE A 163 -35.69 -5.97 9.88
CA ILE A 163 -34.75 -4.90 10.24
C ILE A 163 -34.39 -5.05 11.71
N GLY A 164 -33.09 -5.17 12.00
CA GLY A 164 -32.56 -5.32 13.34
C GLY A 164 -32.54 -4.02 14.14
N LYS A 165 -32.39 -4.13 15.46
CA LYS A 165 -32.14 -3.00 16.37
C LYS A 165 -30.75 -3.12 16.97
N VAL A 166 -29.99 -2.02 16.99
CA VAL A 166 -28.57 -2.04 17.42
C VAL A 166 -28.39 -2.55 18.84
N ALA A 167 -29.33 -2.22 19.75
CA ALA A 167 -29.30 -2.68 21.13
C ALA A 167 -29.35 -4.22 21.29
N ALA A 168 -29.80 -4.95 20.27
CA ALA A 168 -29.86 -6.41 20.24
C ALA A 168 -28.88 -7.01 19.22
N PHE A 169 -27.93 -6.22 18.72
CA PHE A 169 -26.95 -6.70 17.74
C PHE A 169 -25.95 -7.65 18.40
N ASP A 170 -25.80 -8.83 17.81
CA ASP A 170 -24.78 -9.81 18.14
C ASP A 170 -23.76 -9.87 16.97
N PRO A 171 -22.51 -9.39 17.14
CA PRO A 171 -21.51 -9.40 16.09
C PRO A 171 -21.07 -10.81 15.68
N ASP A 172 -21.28 -11.82 16.53
CA ASP A 172 -20.90 -13.21 16.26
C ASP A 172 -22.03 -14.02 15.60
N ALA A 173 -23.20 -13.41 15.41
CA ALA A 173 -24.33 -14.07 14.74
C ALA A 173 -24.00 -14.38 13.27
N PRO A 174 -24.43 -15.55 12.75
CA PRO A 174 -24.27 -15.87 11.34
C PRO A 174 -24.91 -14.82 10.45
N ARG A 175 -24.23 -14.50 9.34
CA ARG A 175 -24.78 -13.63 8.29
C ARG A 175 -26.02 -14.27 7.66
N PRO A 176 -26.97 -13.46 7.15
CA PRO A 176 -28.20 -13.97 6.56
C PRO A 176 -27.92 -14.78 5.28
N ASP A 177 -28.35 -16.04 5.25
CA ASP A 177 -28.30 -16.88 4.04
C ASP A 177 -29.25 -16.37 2.94
N ASN A 178 -30.35 -15.71 3.33
CA ASN A 178 -31.38 -15.16 2.44
C ASN A 178 -31.21 -13.65 2.22
N TRP A 179 -29.97 -13.19 1.99
CA TRP A 179 -29.66 -11.75 1.89
C TRP A 179 -30.48 -10.99 0.84
N LEU A 180 -30.91 -11.64 -0.25
CA LEU A 180 -31.78 -11.01 -1.26
C LEU A 180 -33.15 -10.59 -0.69
N ASP A 181 -33.70 -11.32 0.28
CA ASP A 181 -34.96 -10.94 0.95
C ASP A 181 -34.75 -9.67 1.78
N TYR A 182 -33.59 -9.55 2.44
CA TYR A 182 -33.20 -8.35 3.19
C TYR A 182 -32.99 -7.15 2.27
N LEU A 183 -32.34 -7.36 1.12
CA LEU A 183 -32.18 -6.32 0.11
C LEU A 183 -33.54 -5.86 -0.44
N ALA A 184 -34.48 -6.77 -0.66
CA ALA A 184 -35.83 -6.43 -1.10
C ALA A 184 -36.60 -5.62 -0.06
N LEU A 185 -36.49 -6.00 1.22
CA LEU A 185 -37.11 -5.25 2.32
C LEU A 185 -36.49 -3.84 2.44
N TRP A 186 -35.16 -3.73 2.35
CA TRP A 186 -34.48 -2.43 2.29
C TRP A 186 -34.98 -1.60 1.11
N ALA A 187 -35.11 -2.19 -0.08
CA ALA A 187 -35.55 -1.47 -1.28
C ALA A 187 -36.96 -0.88 -1.12
N GLN A 188 -37.88 -1.58 -0.44
CA GLN A 188 -39.20 -1.05 -0.11
C GLN A 188 -39.10 0.20 0.77
N HIS A 189 -38.36 0.12 1.88
CA HIS A 189 -38.16 1.26 2.78
C HIS A 189 -37.41 2.42 2.14
N HIS A 190 -36.42 2.11 1.30
CA HIS A 190 -35.61 3.10 0.60
C HIS A 190 -36.45 3.92 -0.38
N GLN A 191 -37.33 3.26 -1.15
CA GLN A 191 -38.19 3.94 -2.12
C GLN A 191 -39.28 4.83 -1.48
N GLU A 192 -39.64 4.59 -0.22
CA GLU A 192 -40.57 5.44 0.53
C GLU A 192 -39.93 6.77 0.98
N ARG A 193 -38.60 6.86 0.99
CA ARG A 193 -37.89 8.05 1.46
C ARG A 193 -37.87 9.15 0.40
N GLU A 194 -38.17 10.37 0.82
CA GLU A 194 -38.09 11.55 -0.05
C GLU A 194 -36.64 11.77 -0.54
N GLY A 195 -36.47 11.93 -1.85
CA GLY A 195 -35.15 12.14 -2.45
C GLY A 195 -34.26 10.90 -2.50
N ALA A 196 -34.80 9.70 -2.28
CA ALA A 196 -34.03 8.46 -2.42
C ALA A 196 -33.50 8.26 -3.85
N LEU A 197 -32.28 7.73 -3.97
CA LEU A 197 -31.70 7.39 -5.26
C LEU A 197 -32.47 6.25 -5.94
N PRO A 198 -32.60 6.26 -7.28
CA PRO A 198 -33.10 5.11 -8.03
C PRO A 198 -32.28 3.85 -7.74
N LEU A 199 -32.90 2.67 -7.78
CA LEU A 199 -32.23 1.41 -7.45
C LEU A 199 -31.07 1.09 -8.41
N GLU A 200 -31.13 1.60 -9.63
CA GLU A 200 -30.08 1.51 -10.66
C GLU A 200 -28.81 2.30 -10.28
N GLN A 201 -28.96 3.29 -9.39
CA GLN A 201 -27.85 4.12 -8.87
C GLN A 201 -27.36 3.63 -7.50
N CYS A 202 -28.04 2.67 -6.89
CA CYS A 202 -27.69 2.10 -5.60
C CYS A 202 -26.64 1.00 -5.79
N VAL A 203 -25.37 1.29 -5.52
CA VAL A 203 -24.25 0.36 -5.74
C VAL A 203 -24.23 -0.77 -4.71
N ILE A 204 -24.31 -2.01 -5.20
CA ILE A 204 -24.24 -3.23 -4.37
C ILE A 204 -22.89 -3.91 -4.48
N ASP A 205 -22.36 -4.12 -5.69
CA ASP A 205 -21.10 -4.84 -5.85
C ASP A 205 -20.38 -4.42 -7.14
N VAL A 206 -19.26 -5.08 -7.44
CA VAL A 206 -18.50 -4.94 -8.67
C VAL A 206 -18.33 -6.29 -9.36
N SER A 207 -18.56 -6.30 -10.66
CA SER A 207 -18.25 -7.44 -11.53
C SER A 207 -17.05 -7.09 -12.39
N SER A 208 -16.05 -7.97 -12.43
CA SER A 208 -14.87 -7.80 -13.28
C SER A 208 -14.31 -9.17 -13.67
N PRO A 209 -13.70 -9.33 -14.86
CA PRO A 209 -12.99 -10.55 -15.24
C PRO A 209 -11.97 -11.03 -14.20
N GLU A 210 -11.33 -10.12 -13.45
CA GLU A 210 -10.34 -10.47 -12.43
C GLU A 210 -10.95 -10.99 -11.12
N LEU A 211 -12.27 -10.80 -10.92
CA LEU A 211 -13.04 -11.33 -9.79
C LEU A 211 -13.76 -12.65 -10.10
N THR A 212 -13.59 -13.19 -11.31
CA THR A 212 -14.19 -14.48 -11.69
C THR A 212 -13.47 -15.63 -10.98
N ALA A 213 -14.20 -16.71 -10.68
CA ALA A 213 -13.64 -17.89 -9.99
C ALA A 213 -12.38 -18.47 -10.66
N ALA A 214 -12.23 -18.32 -11.99
CA ALA A 214 -11.04 -18.77 -12.72
C ALA A 214 -9.78 -17.91 -12.45
N GLN A 215 -9.95 -16.68 -11.95
CA GLN A 215 -8.88 -15.75 -11.58
C GLN A 215 -8.67 -15.66 -10.07
N LEU A 216 -9.45 -16.39 -9.28
CA LEU A 216 -9.30 -16.44 -7.83
C LEU A 216 -8.25 -17.49 -7.43
N LEU A 217 -7.39 -17.11 -6.49
CA LEU A 217 -6.31 -17.92 -5.95
C LEU A 217 -6.59 -18.27 -4.49
N GLY A 218 -6.31 -19.50 -4.10
CA GLY A 218 -6.32 -19.88 -2.70
C GLY A 218 -5.03 -19.45 -2.00
N ALA A 219 -5.00 -19.67 -0.68
CA ALA A 219 -3.81 -19.38 0.13
C ALA A 219 -2.53 -20.09 -0.36
N PRO A 220 -2.54 -21.36 -0.84
CA PRO A 220 -1.33 -21.99 -1.37
C PRO A 220 -0.78 -21.27 -2.60
N GLU A 221 -1.64 -20.96 -3.58
CA GLU A 221 -1.22 -20.30 -4.82
C GLU A 221 -0.76 -18.86 -4.57
N MET A 222 -1.44 -18.13 -3.68
CA MET A 222 -1.01 -16.78 -3.27
C MET A 222 0.35 -16.81 -2.58
N ALA A 223 0.58 -17.75 -1.68
CA ALA A 223 1.86 -17.88 -0.98
C ALA A 223 3.01 -18.21 -1.94
N GLU A 224 2.77 -19.11 -2.89
CA GLU A 224 3.74 -19.45 -3.95
C GLU A 224 4.11 -18.23 -4.79
N LEU A 225 3.12 -17.42 -5.23
CA LEU A 225 3.38 -16.17 -5.94
C LEU A 225 4.21 -15.18 -5.11
N GLY A 226 3.98 -15.13 -3.80
CA GLY A 226 4.73 -14.30 -2.84
C GLY A 226 6.12 -14.81 -2.49
N GLY A 227 6.54 -15.97 -3.00
CA GLY A 227 7.82 -16.58 -2.65
C GLY A 227 7.90 -17.04 -1.19
N ILE A 228 6.75 -17.30 -0.54
CA ILE A 228 6.67 -17.71 0.86
C ILE A 228 5.90 -19.02 1.03
N THR A 229 6.00 -19.62 2.21
CA THR A 229 5.20 -20.82 2.52
C THR A 229 3.75 -20.44 2.86
N ALA A 230 2.80 -21.34 2.59
CA ALA A 230 1.40 -21.14 3.00
C ALA A 230 1.24 -20.97 4.53
N SER A 231 2.12 -21.57 5.34
CA SER A 231 2.16 -21.34 6.79
C SER A 231 2.59 -19.92 7.14
N THR A 232 3.54 -19.34 6.42
CA THR A 232 3.97 -17.95 6.60
C THR A 232 2.83 -16.99 6.25
N LEU A 233 2.14 -17.21 5.13
CA LEU A 233 0.99 -16.39 4.74
C LEU A 233 -0.12 -16.43 5.80
N ARG A 234 -0.48 -17.62 6.29
CA ARG A 234 -1.46 -17.75 7.39
C ARG A 234 -1.02 -17.06 8.66
N ALA A 235 0.27 -17.11 9.00
CA ALA A 235 0.80 -16.39 10.14
C ALA A 235 0.64 -14.88 9.97
N TYR A 236 0.89 -14.32 8.78
CA TYR A 236 0.66 -12.91 8.48
C TYR A 236 -0.82 -12.53 8.64
N ILE A 237 -1.73 -13.32 8.06
CA ILE A 237 -3.18 -13.10 8.18
C ILE A 237 -3.61 -13.14 9.66
N SER A 238 -3.19 -14.15 10.42
CA SER A 238 -3.57 -14.33 11.82
C SER A 238 -3.08 -13.20 12.74
N ARG A 239 -1.98 -12.53 12.37
CA ARG A 239 -1.41 -11.40 13.11
C ARG A 239 -2.00 -10.06 12.70
N GLY A 240 -2.95 -10.06 11.75
CA GLY A 240 -3.50 -8.83 11.18
C GLY A 240 -2.44 -8.00 10.46
N ASN A 241 -1.46 -8.64 9.81
CA ASN A 241 -0.46 -7.91 9.03
C ASN A 241 -1.19 -7.16 7.91
N SER A 242 -1.17 -5.83 8.01
CA SER A 242 -1.87 -4.94 7.07
C SER A 242 -1.34 -5.00 5.64
N GLU A 243 -0.16 -5.58 5.43
CA GLU A 243 0.42 -5.73 4.09
C GLU A 243 -0.27 -6.81 3.26
N VAL A 244 -0.93 -7.80 3.87
CA VAL A 244 -1.64 -8.84 3.09
C VAL A 244 -3.02 -8.30 2.73
N PRO A 245 -3.43 -8.25 1.45
CA PRO A 245 -4.75 -7.73 1.07
C PRO A 245 -5.89 -8.59 1.62
N LEU A 246 -7.08 -7.99 1.77
CA LEU A 246 -8.30 -8.73 2.09
C LEU A 246 -8.66 -9.71 0.95
N PRO A 247 -9.25 -10.87 1.28
CA PRO A 247 -9.76 -11.78 0.26
C PRO A 247 -10.96 -11.16 -0.47
N GLN A 248 -11.03 -11.41 -1.77
CA GLN A 248 -12.13 -10.98 -2.63
C GLN A 248 -13.36 -11.89 -2.47
N ALA A 249 -13.16 -13.13 -2.04
CA ALA A 249 -14.22 -14.08 -1.78
C ALA A 249 -13.84 -15.10 -0.70
N THR A 250 -14.85 -15.71 -0.08
CA THR A 250 -14.69 -16.86 0.81
C THR A 250 -15.55 -18.00 0.27
N VAL A 251 -14.93 -19.05 -0.27
CA VAL A 251 -15.62 -20.20 -0.86
C VAL A 251 -15.43 -21.42 0.03
N GLY A 252 -16.53 -21.93 0.60
CA GLY A 252 -16.47 -23.07 1.52
C GLY A 252 -15.60 -22.81 2.76
N GLY A 253 -15.62 -21.57 3.27
CA GLY A 253 -14.81 -21.14 4.42
C GLY A 253 -13.32 -20.92 4.11
N ARG A 254 -12.94 -20.86 2.82
CA ARG A 254 -11.56 -20.62 2.39
C ARG A 254 -11.45 -19.29 1.67
N ASP A 255 -10.53 -18.47 2.15
CA ASP A 255 -10.19 -17.19 1.56
C ASP A 255 -9.60 -17.36 0.16
N GLN A 256 -10.06 -16.50 -0.74
CA GLN A 256 -9.60 -16.43 -2.11
C GLN A 256 -9.31 -14.99 -2.53
N TRP A 257 -8.20 -14.79 -3.23
CA TRP A 257 -7.73 -13.49 -3.70
C TRP A 257 -7.77 -13.42 -5.22
N ALA A 258 -8.15 -12.27 -5.77
CA ALA A 258 -7.98 -12.05 -7.20
C ALA A 258 -6.49 -12.12 -7.55
N ARG A 259 -6.15 -12.84 -8.63
CA ARG A 259 -4.77 -12.95 -9.11
C ARG A 259 -4.11 -11.58 -9.31
N ALA A 260 -4.87 -10.61 -9.79
CA ALA A 260 -4.39 -9.25 -10.01
C ALA A 260 -3.99 -8.55 -8.70
N VAL A 261 -4.82 -8.63 -7.67
CA VAL A 261 -4.51 -8.11 -6.33
C VAL A 261 -3.32 -8.85 -5.70
N ALA A 262 -3.24 -10.16 -5.89
CA ALA A 262 -2.08 -10.94 -5.45
C ALA A 262 -0.79 -10.51 -6.15
N GLN A 263 -0.84 -10.16 -7.44
CA GLN A 263 0.32 -9.63 -8.17
C GLN A 263 0.73 -8.25 -7.66
N ASP A 264 -0.23 -7.36 -7.38
CA ASP A 264 0.04 -6.05 -6.79
C ASP A 264 0.71 -6.19 -5.40
N TRP A 265 0.24 -7.15 -4.58
CA TRP A 265 0.87 -7.48 -3.30
C TRP A 265 2.30 -8.04 -3.45
N VAL A 266 2.53 -8.93 -4.43
CA VAL A 266 3.88 -9.47 -4.72
C VAL A 266 4.82 -8.35 -5.14
N GLU A 267 4.35 -7.41 -5.95
CA GLU A 267 5.12 -6.25 -6.37
C GLU A 267 5.45 -5.34 -5.18
N ALA A 268 4.47 -5.02 -4.33
CA ALA A 268 4.69 -4.26 -3.11
C ALA A 268 5.75 -4.94 -2.22
N ARG A 269 5.70 -6.26 -2.10
CA ARG A 269 6.69 -7.05 -1.35
C ARG A 269 8.09 -6.97 -1.98
N LYS A 270 8.21 -7.00 -3.31
CA LYS A 270 9.50 -6.81 -4.00
C LYS A 270 10.06 -5.39 -3.84
N ARG A 271 9.19 -4.38 -3.77
CA ARG A 271 9.54 -2.97 -3.54
C ARG A 271 9.77 -2.64 -2.05
N SER A 272 9.50 -3.58 -1.14
CA SER A 272 9.77 -3.43 0.29
C SER A 272 11.27 -3.40 0.58
N TYR A 273 11.62 -2.95 1.78
CA TYR A 273 13.01 -2.90 2.23
C TYR A 273 13.71 -4.26 2.14
N ASP A 274 13.03 -5.32 2.57
CA ASP A 274 13.53 -6.69 2.49
C ASP A 274 13.64 -7.17 1.04
N GLY A 275 12.61 -6.90 0.22
CA GLY A 275 12.57 -7.31 -1.19
C GLY A 275 13.69 -6.68 -2.03
N VAL A 276 13.96 -5.39 -1.82
CA VAL A 276 15.07 -4.67 -2.48
C VAL A 276 16.42 -5.25 -2.04
N GLY A 277 16.59 -5.55 -0.75
CA GLY A 277 17.79 -6.19 -0.21
C GLY A 277 18.03 -7.60 -0.78
N GLU A 278 16.99 -8.43 -0.83
CA GLU A 278 17.03 -9.77 -1.42
C GLU A 278 17.39 -9.71 -2.91
N ALA A 279 16.77 -8.80 -3.67
CA ALA A 279 17.05 -8.64 -5.10
C ALA A 279 18.52 -8.24 -5.36
N MET A 280 19.07 -7.36 -4.53
CA MET A 280 20.44 -6.86 -4.71
C MET A 280 21.51 -7.79 -4.14
N SER A 281 21.19 -8.62 -3.16
CA SER A 281 22.10 -9.62 -2.60
C SER A 281 22.12 -10.94 -3.37
N ALA A 282 21.22 -11.10 -4.35
CA ALA A 282 21.07 -12.32 -5.13
C ALA A 282 22.41 -12.74 -5.80
N GLY A 283 22.89 -13.93 -5.44
CA GLY A 283 24.10 -14.53 -6.01
C GLY A 283 25.37 -14.34 -5.19
N ASP A 284 25.37 -13.55 -4.10
CA ASP A 284 26.45 -13.58 -3.12
C ASP A 284 26.28 -14.76 -2.14
N ARG A 285 27.39 -15.40 -1.80
CA ARG A 285 27.41 -16.59 -0.92
C ARG A 285 26.93 -16.32 0.51
N ASP A 286 27.04 -15.07 0.97
CA ASP A 286 26.70 -14.63 2.31
C ASP A 286 25.46 -13.71 2.30
N SER A 287 24.75 -13.66 1.16
CA SER A 287 23.59 -12.78 0.93
C SER A 287 23.91 -11.29 1.20
N LEU A 288 25.13 -10.85 0.87
CA LEU A 288 25.52 -9.46 0.95
C LEU A 288 25.16 -8.68 -0.32
N SER A 289 24.80 -7.41 -0.16
CA SER A 289 24.65 -6.48 -1.29
C SER A 289 25.97 -6.35 -2.07
N PRO A 290 25.97 -5.90 -3.34
CA PRO A 290 27.18 -5.93 -4.16
C PRO A 290 28.31 -5.06 -3.60
N GLY A 291 27.95 -3.94 -2.96
CA GLY A 291 28.90 -3.05 -2.29
C GLY A 291 29.41 -3.64 -0.97
N ALA A 292 28.54 -4.27 -0.18
CA ALA A 292 28.96 -4.96 1.05
C ALA A 292 29.89 -6.16 0.73
N ALA A 293 29.63 -6.89 -0.35
CA ALA A 293 30.52 -7.94 -0.84
C ALA A 293 31.91 -7.38 -1.28
N GLU A 294 31.95 -6.24 -1.98
CA GLU A 294 33.23 -5.57 -2.32
C GLU A 294 33.99 -5.14 -1.05
N VAL A 295 33.29 -4.64 -0.03
CA VAL A 295 33.87 -4.31 1.28
C VAL A 295 34.43 -5.56 1.96
N ARG A 296 33.66 -6.66 2.02
CA ARG A 296 34.13 -7.95 2.55
C ARG A 296 35.40 -8.39 1.85
N ASP A 297 35.41 -8.41 0.53
CA ASP A 297 36.54 -8.95 -0.24
C ASP A 297 37.80 -8.07 -0.06
N ARG A 298 37.62 -6.75 0.04
CA ARG A 298 38.72 -5.81 0.35
C ARG A 298 39.28 -6.07 1.75
N PHE A 299 38.43 -6.08 2.77
CA PHE A 299 38.88 -6.26 4.16
C PHE A 299 39.44 -7.66 4.41
N ALA A 300 38.96 -8.68 3.71
CA ALA A 300 39.54 -10.02 3.79
C ALA A 300 41.00 -10.03 3.32
N ALA A 301 41.31 -9.33 2.22
CA ALA A 301 42.68 -9.16 1.75
C ALA A 301 43.54 -8.34 2.74
N ASP A 302 43.00 -7.26 3.28
CA ASP A 302 43.71 -6.41 4.24
C ASP A 302 44.01 -7.16 5.56
N PHE A 303 43.04 -7.91 6.08
CA PHE A 303 43.20 -8.75 7.27
C PHE A 303 44.16 -9.91 7.01
N GLN A 304 44.09 -10.57 5.86
CA GLN A 304 45.04 -11.62 5.49
C GLN A 304 46.48 -11.08 5.48
N HIS A 305 46.70 -9.93 4.83
CA HIS A 305 48.01 -9.29 4.78
C HIS A 305 48.48 -8.91 6.19
N ALA A 306 47.59 -8.32 7.00
CA ALA A 306 47.92 -7.91 8.37
C ALA A 306 48.24 -9.10 9.30
N LEU A 307 47.54 -10.23 9.15
CA LEU A 307 47.63 -11.38 10.05
C LEU A 307 48.67 -12.41 9.62
N TYR A 308 48.91 -12.59 8.31
CA TYR A 308 49.77 -13.64 7.77
C TYR A 308 51.07 -13.14 7.12
N ASP A 309 51.00 -12.11 6.28
CA ASP A 309 52.15 -11.67 5.48
C ASP A 309 53.18 -10.93 6.35
N ARG A 310 52.72 -10.34 7.46
CA ARG A 310 53.54 -9.72 8.49
C ARG A 310 54.19 -10.75 9.42
N PRO A 311 55.51 -10.98 9.36
CA PRO A 311 56.16 -12.03 10.14
C PRO A 311 56.07 -11.83 11.66
N ASP A 312 56.01 -10.59 12.12
CA ASP A 312 55.87 -10.20 13.53
C ASP A 312 54.49 -10.55 14.11
N VAL A 313 53.44 -10.44 13.29
CA VAL A 313 52.07 -10.81 13.66
C VAL A 313 51.85 -12.30 13.51
N ARG A 314 52.30 -12.90 12.39
CA ARG A 314 52.20 -14.34 12.14
C ARG A 314 52.82 -15.18 13.26
N LYS A 315 53.93 -14.71 13.85
CA LYS A 315 54.59 -15.35 15.01
C LYS A 315 53.77 -15.35 16.30
N ARG A 316 52.66 -14.61 16.38
CA ARG A 316 51.76 -14.58 17.55
C ARG A 316 50.72 -15.70 17.52
N TRP A 317 50.45 -16.27 16.34
CA TRP A 317 49.54 -17.40 16.18
C TRP A 317 50.11 -18.66 16.83
N VAL A 318 49.24 -19.46 17.47
CA VAL A 318 49.58 -20.81 17.96
C VAL A 318 50.05 -21.65 16.78
N LEU A 319 51.14 -22.41 16.96
CA LEU A 319 51.84 -23.15 15.89
C LEU A 319 50.90 -23.94 14.96
N ARG A 320 49.92 -24.66 15.51
CA ARG A 320 48.97 -25.48 14.72
C ARG A 320 48.08 -24.66 13.77
N HIS A 321 47.83 -23.39 14.08
CA HIS A 321 47.02 -22.46 13.26
C HIS A 321 47.88 -21.43 12.51
N ARG A 322 49.21 -21.53 12.58
CA ARG A 322 50.13 -20.66 11.85
C ARG A 322 50.33 -21.15 10.42
N ASN A 323 49.25 -21.23 9.68
CA ASN A 323 49.22 -21.63 8.28
C ASN A 323 48.27 -20.68 7.51
N LYS A 324 48.43 -20.60 6.20
CA LYS A 324 47.68 -19.65 5.38
C LYS A 324 46.17 -19.89 5.46
N GLU A 325 45.76 -21.15 5.36
CA GLU A 325 44.34 -21.55 5.36
C GLU A 325 43.58 -21.11 6.62
N SER A 326 44.15 -21.37 7.81
CA SER A 326 43.55 -20.93 9.08
C SER A 326 43.46 -19.41 9.20
N VAL A 327 44.44 -18.67 8.67
CA VAL A 327 44.40 -17.20 8.71
C VAL A 327 43.43 -16.63 7.68
N ASP A 328 43.38 -17.20 6.48
CA ASP A 328 42.43 -16.83 5.43
C ASP A 328 40.98 -17.01 5.91
N GLN A 329 40.69 -18.09 6.65
CA GLN A 329 39.38 -18.31 7.27
C GLN A 329 39.01 -17.19 8.25
N ILE A 330 39.89 -16.89 9.22
CA ILE A 330 39.62 -15.85 10.24
C ILE A 330 39.55 -14.46 9.61
N ALA A 331 40.42 -14.17 8.63
CA ALA A 331 40.36 -12.92 7.88
C ALA A 331 39.01 -12.77 7.15
N GLY A 332 38.51 -13.86 6.54
CA GLY A 332 37.19 -13.92 5.92
C GLY A 332 36.05 -13.67 6.92
N GLU A 333 36.07 -14.33 8.09
CA GLU A 333 35.06 -14.15 9.15
C GLU A 333 35.05 -12.72 9.69
N LEU A 334 36.22 -12.12 9.93
CA LEU A 334 36.34 -10.72 10.37
C LEU A 334 35.83 -9.76 9.29
N ALA A 335 36.17 -9.99 8.03
CA ALA A 335 35.74 -9.14 6.93
C ALA A 335 34.23 -9.24 6.68
N TRP A 336 33.65 -10.44 6.83
CA TRP A 336 32.21 -10.63 6.81
C TRP A 336 31.53 -9.81 7.92
N SER A 337 32.07 -9.84 9.15
CA SER A 337 31.51 -9.05 10.26
C SER A 337 31.53 -7.54 9.97
N VAL A 338 32.55 -7.02 9.28
CA VAL A 338 32.61 -5.62 8.85
C VAL A 338 31.53 -5.33 7.81
N ALA A 339 31.41 -6.17 6.78
CA ALA A 339 30.44 -5.98 5.70
C ALA A 339 28.99 -6.11 6.17
N ALA A 340 28.71 -7.07 7.06
CA ALA A 340 27.38 -7.30 7.61
C ALA A 340 26.94 -6.22 8.61
N SER A 341 27.88 -5.42 9.14
CA SER A 341 27.62 -4.33 10.09
C SER A 341 27.91 -2.95 9.49
N LEU A 342 27.88 -2.83 8.16
CA LEU A 342 28.28 -1.62 7.46
C LEU A 342 27.38 -0.42 7.83
N ASP A 343 26.11 -0.68 8.12
CA ASP A 343 25.10 0.27 8.62
C ASP A 343 25.44 0.85 10.00
N GLN A 344 26.21 0.12 10.81
CA GLN A 344 26.71 0.60 12.11
C GLN A 344 27.98 1.43 11.98
N ILE A 345 28.68 1.31 10.85
CA ILE A 345 29.95 2.00 10.57
C ILE A 345 29.68 3.30 9.82
N VAL A 346 28.73 3.27 8.87
CA VAL A 346 28.41 4.40 8.00
C VAL A 346 27.07 4.98 8.45
N PRO A 347 26.97 6.31 8.66
CA PRO A 347 25.70 6.93 9.06
C PRO A 347 24.72 7.00 7.87
N THR A 348 24.09 5.88 7.53
CA THR A 348 23.31 5.68 6.29
C THR A 348 22.22 6.73 6.10
N ALA A 349 21.47 7.08 7.16
CA ALA A 349 20.43 8.11 7.08
C ALA A 349 20.99 9.51 6.73
N HIS A 350 22.12 9.90 7.32
CA HIS A 350 22.75 11.19 7.03
C HIS A 350 23.38 11.20 5.64
N LEU A 351 23.94 10.06 5.21
CA LEU A 351 24.43 9.89 3.86
C LEU A 351 23.30 10.02 2.83
N GLY A 352 22.16 9.37 3.05
CA GLY A 352 20.98 9.46 2.18
C GLY A 352 20.54 10.91 1.97
N HIS A 353 20.37 11.69 3.05
CA HIS A 353 20.04 13.11 2.94
C HIS A 353 21.11 13.91 2.19
N THR A 354 22.39 13.59 2.37
CA THR A 354 23.50 14.28 1.68
C THR A 354 23.48 13.98 0.18
N VAL A 355 23.26 12.71 -0.20
CA VAL A 355 23.14 12.27 -1.59
C VAL A 355 21.93 12.93 -2.25
N GLN A 356 20.78 12.91 -1.58
CA GLN A 356 19.56 13.58 -2.02
C GLN A 356 19.80 15.06 -2.29
N ALA A 357 20.38 15.79 -1.34
CA ALA A 357 20.64 17.21 -1.48
C ALA A 357 21.60 17.51 -2.65
N ALA A 358 22.65 16.69 -2.82
CA ALA A 358 23.59 16.85 -3.92
C ALA A 358 22.94 16.61 -5.30
N VAL A 359 22.13 15.56 -5.43
CA VAL A 359 21.40 15.26 -6.67
C VAL A 359 20.44 16.40 -7.03
N LEU A 360 19.64 16.86 -6.06
CA LEU A 360 18.66 17.92 -6.31
C LEU A 360 19.33 19.26 -6.60
N HIS A 361 20.50 19.52 -6.02
CA HIS A 361 21.28 20.71 -6.36
C HIS A 361 21.75 20.70 -7.81
N GLU A 362 22.31 19.60 -8.30
CA GLU A 362 22.75 19.48 -9.71
C GLU A 362 21.57 19.51 -10.69
N PHE A 363 20.42 18.95 -10.30
CA PHE A 363 19.19 19.11 -11.06
C PHE A 363 18.76 20.57 -11.12
N ALA A 364 18.76 21.29 -9.99
CA ALA A 364 18.44 22.71 -9.95
C ALA A 364 19.34 23.54 -10.89
N GLU A 365 20.66 23.35 -10.83
CA GLU A 365 21.61 24.02 -11.73
C GLU A 365 21.30 23.74 -13.21
N THR A 366 20.94 22.49 -13.53
CA THR A 366 20.55 22.12 -14.90
C THR A 366 19.25 22.80 -15.31
N VAL A 367 18.22 22.79 -14.45
CA VAL A 367 16.93 23.45 -14.73
C VAL A 367 17.14 24.94 -14.96
N GLU A 368 17.90 25.62 -14.09
CA GLU A 368 18.22 27.04 -14.21
C GLU A 368 18.95 27.35 -15.53
N MET A 369 19.91 26.51 -15.92
CA MET A 369 20.67 26.69 -17.15
C MET A 369 19.82 26.55 -18.42
N PHE A 370 18.78 25.71 -18.40
CA PHE A 370 17.91 25.42 -19.56
C PHE A 370 16.50 26.04 -19.42
N THR A 371 16.31 27.00 -18.51
CA THR A 371 15.01 27.65 -18.31
C THR A 371 14.54 28.39 -19.56
N ASP A 372 15.45 29.06 -20.27
CA ASP A 372 15.14 29.80 -21.50
C ASP A 372 14.78 28.88 -22.68
N GLU A 373 15.35 27.67 -22.75
CA GLU A 373 15.05 26.69 -23.81
C GLU A 373 13.68 26.04 -23.63
N ASN A 374 13.15 26.02 -22.41
CA ASN A 374 11.83 25.50 -22.09
C ASN A 374 10.75 26.61 -22.05
N ALA A 375 11.10 27.86 -22.34
CA ALA A 375 10.18 29.00 -22.27
C ALA A 375 9.08 28.88 -23.34
N GLY A 376 7.85 28.56 -22.90
CA GLY A 376 6.67 28.43 -23.74
C GLY A 376 6.32 27.01 -24.19
N GLU A 377 7.05 25.98 -23.73
CA GLU A 377 6.65 24.58 -23.90
C GLU A 377 5.70 24.16 -22.76
N GLU A 378 4.58 23.50 -23.09
CA GLU A 378 3.67 22.90 -22.09
C GLU A 378 4.35 21.76 -21.29
N HIS A 379 5.36 21.12 -21.88
CA HIS A 379 6.13 20.04 -21.27
C HIS A 379 7.63 20.28 -21.46
N PRO A 380 8.34 20.78 -20.43
CA PRO A 380 9.78 20.99 -20.48
C PRO A 380 10.52 19.69 -20.82
N LYS A 381 11.57 19.78 -21.63
CA LYS A 381 12.42 18.62 -21.95
C LYS A 381 13.46 18.40 -20.88
N TRP A 382 13.36 17.28 -20.18
CA TRP A 382 14.25 16.89 -19.08
C TRP A 382 15.46 16.04 -19.50
N TRP A 383 15.80 15.99 -20.79
CA TRP A 383 16.92 15.16 -21.28
C TRP A 383 18.32 15.67 -20.90
N HIS A 384 18.42 16.90 -20.38
CA HIS A 384 19.70 17.51 -20.00
C HIS A 384 20.14 17.18 -18.57
N LEU A 385 19.28 16.53 -17.79
CA LEU A 385 19.57 16.14 -16.41
C LEU A 385 20.75 15.19 -16.38
N ASN A 386 21.83 15.64 -15.76
CA ASN A 386 23.04 14.87 -15.57
C ASN A 386 23.53 15.07 -14.15
N LEU A 387 24.28 14.09 -13.65
CA LEU A 387 25.02 14.23 -12.40
C LEU A 387 26.49 14.41 -12.72
N THR A 388 27.21 15.14 -11.88
CA THR A 388 28.67 15.14 -11.97
C THR A 388 29.21 13.75 -11.60
N PRO A 389 30.40 13.37 -12.08
CA PRO A 389 30.98 12.07 -11.77
C PRO A 389 31.12 11.79 -10.26
N SER A 390 31.28 12.83 -9.44
CA SER A 390 31.37 12.69 -7.98
C SER A 390 30.04 12.30 -7.36
N VAL A 391 28.95 12.96 -7.75
CA VAL A 391 27.60 12.66 -7.24
C VAL A 391 27.11 11.33 -7.79
N GLY A 392 27.33 11.05 -9.09
CA GLY A 392 27.00 9.77 -9.71
C GLY A 392 27.70 8.58 -9.03
N LYS A 393 28.99 8.69 -8.73
CA LYS A 393 29.74 7.65 -7.99
C LYS A 393 29.27 7.46 -6.55
N MET A 394 28.90 8.55 -5.88
CA MET A 394 28.39 8.47 -4.50
C MET A 394 27.03 7.78 -4.47
N LEU A 395 26.13 8.13 -5.40
CA LEU A 395 24.84 7.49 -5.55
C LEU A 395 24.99 6.01 -5.91
N ASP A 396 25.87 5.65 -6.86
CA ASP A 396 26.18 4.26 -7.19
C ASP A 396 26.68 3.48 -5.97
N TRP A 397 27.62 4.05 -5.22
CA TRP A 397 28.15 3.41 -4.01
C TRP A 397 27.05 3.21 -2.97
N TYR A 398 26.19 4.21 -2.77
CA TYR A 398 25.06 4.15 -1.85
C TYR A 398 24.07 3.05 -2.24
N VAL A 399 23.69 2.96 -3.52
CA VAL A 399 22.83 1.88 -4.04
C VAL A 399 23.47 0.50 -3.84
N ARG A 400 24.78 0.37 -4.07
CA ARG A 400 25.48 -0.92 -3.94
C ARG A 400 25.62 -1.37 -2.49
N CYS A 401 25.87 -0.46 -1.55
CA CYS A 401 26.10 -0.79 -0.15
C CYS A 401 24.79 -0.88 0.65
N PHE A 402 23.84 0.02 0.38
CA PHE A 402 22.61 0.24 1.14
C PHE A 402 21.40 0.32 0.19
N PRO A 403 21.09 -0.77 -0.53
CA PRO A 403 20.13 -0.72 -1.63
C PRO A 403 18.73 -0.29 -1.18
N SER A 404 18.30 -0.72 0.02
CA SER A 404 16.95 -0.43 0.52
C SER A 404 16.79 1.02 0.98
N GLU A 405 17.82 1.59 1.62
CA GLU A 405 17.87 3.01 1.99
C GLU A 405 18.02 3.91 0.77
N ALA A 406 18.83 3.48 -0.19
CA ALA A 406 18.97 4.17 -1.47
C ALA A 406 17.66 4.17 -2.26
N TYR A 407 16.88 3.09 -2.20
CA TYR A 407 15.56 3.00 -2.84
C TYR A 407 14.61 4.06 -2.28
N ALA A 408 14.51 4.14 -0.94
CA ALA A 408 13.71 5.17 -0.28
C ALA A 408 14.21 6.60 -0.60
N THR A 409 15.53 6.80 -0.64
CA THR A 409 16.13 8.10 -0.96
C THR A 409 15.84 8.53 -2.40
N ILE A 410 15.87 7.60 -3.36
CA ILE A 410 15.53 7.89 -4.76
C ILE A 410 14.04 8.24 -4.90
N GLY A 411 13.15 7.54 -4.19
CA GLY A 411 11.73 7.89 -4.12
C GLY A 411 11.50 9.33 -3.64
N GLU A 412 12.26 9.75 -2.62
CA GLU A 412 12.20 11.12 -2.12
C GLU A 412 12.77 12.15 -3.12
N ILE A 413 13.84 11.81 -3.85
CA ILE A 413 14.36 12.63 -4.95
C ILE A 413 13.28 12.82 -6.03
N GLN A 414 12.60 11.76 -6.45
CA GLN A 414 11.51 11.83 -7.44
C GLN A 414 10.39 12.75 -6.94
N ARG A 415 9.97 12.58 -5.69
CA ARG A 415 8.91 13.40 -5.07
C ARG A 415 9.29 14.88 -5.04
N GLN A 416 10.50 15.22 -4.61
CA GLN A 416 10.96 16.60 -4.53
C GLN A 416 11.14 17.23 -5.92
N ALA A 417 11.67 16.47 -6.88
CA ALA A 417 11.78 16.92 -8.26
C ALA A 417 10.40 17.19 -8.90
N HIS A 418 9.43 16.30 -8.65
CA HIS A 418 8.05 16.47 -9.09
C HIS A 418 7.40 17.72 -8.46
N THR A 419 7.51 17.86 -7.13
CA THR A 419 6.89 18.98 -6.41
C THR A 419 7.49 20.33 -6.81
N THR A 420 8.80 20.38 -7.06
CA THR A 420 9.53 21.64 -7.30
C THR A 420 9.47 22.07 -8.76
N TRP A 421 9.59 21.12 -9.69
CA TRP A 421 9.76 21.41 -11.12
C TRP A 421 8.67 20.78 -12.01
N ASN A 422 7.67 20.12 -11.43
CA ASN A 422 6.70 19.31 -12.17
C ASN A 422 7.36 18.24 -13.06
N MET A 423 8.51 17.72 -12.62
CA MET A 423 9.27 16.73 -13.36
C MET A 423 8.56 15.36 -13.29
N PRO A 424 8.37 14.66 -14.43
CA PRO A 424 7.87 13.30 -14.42
C PRO A 424 8.84 12.35 -13.72
N ALA A 425 8.29 11.44 -12.91
CA ALA A 425 9.09 10.45 -12.15
C ALA A 425 9.99 9.60 -13.06
N ALA A 426 9.50 9.24 -14.25
CA ALA A 426 10.24 8.49 -15.26
C ALA A 426 11.48 9.25 -15.77
N ASP A 427 11.41 10.58 -15.88
CA ASP A 427 12.52 11.40 -16.35
C ASP A 427 13.60 11.53 -15.27
N THR A 428 13.20 11.71 -14.00
CA THR A 428 14.12 11.65 -12.85
C THR A 428 14.86 10.31 -12.82
N LEU A 429 14.14 9.18 -12.90
CA LEU A 429 14.74 7.85 -12.89
C LEU A 429 15.66 7.62 -14.09
N ARG A 430 15.26 8.08 -15.28
CA ARG A 430 16.09 7.97 -16.48
C ARG A 430 17.42 8.71 -16.30
N ALA A 431 17.40 9.92 -15.73
CA ALA A 431 18.61 10.70 -15.46
C ALA A 431 19.52 9.98 -14.45
N LEU A 432 18.97 9.51 -13.33
CA LEU A 432 19.70 8.76 -12.31
C LEU A 432 20.31 7.46 -12.87
N ARG A 433 19.53 6.72 -13.66
CA ARG A 433 19.98 5.48 -14.31
C ARG A 433 21.12 5.72 -15.29
N SER A 434 21.04 6.80 -16.07
CA SER A 434 22.10 7.18 -17.01
C SER A 434 23.38 7.59 -16.30
N ALA A 435 23.28 8.35 -15.20
CA ALA A 435 24.46 8.71 -14.39
C ALA A 435 25.15 7.46 -13.82
N LEU A 436 24.38 6.48 -13.32
CA LEU A 436 24.92 5.21 -12.84
C LEU A 436 25.47 4.31 -13.96
N ASP A 437 25.04 4.50 -15.20
CA ASP A 437 25.65 3.84 -16.37
C ASP A 437 27.01 4.40 -16.73
N LEU A 438 27.14 5.73 -16.68
CA LEU A 438 28.36 6.42 -17.08
C LEU A 438 29.44 6.34 -16.00
N ASP A 439 29.06 6.50 -14.73
CA ASP A 439 30.01 6.71 -13.63
C ASP A 439 30.00 5.59 -12.57
N GLY A 440 29.02 4.69 -12.61
CA GLY A 440 28.81 3.66 -11.60
C GLY A 440 29.62 2.37 -11.80
N LYS A 441 29.53 1.46 -10.82
CA LYS A 441 30.12 0.12 -10.85
C LYS A 441 29.08 -1.00 -10.90
N LEU A 442 27.78 -0.67 -10.78
CA LEU A 442 26.72 -1.65 -10.98
C LEU A 442 26.82 -2.27 -12.38
N THR A 443 26.72 -3.60 -12.44
CA THR A 443 26.55 -4.29 -13.73
C THR A 443 25.23 -3.86 -14.39
N LYS A 444 25.16 -3.99 -15.71
CA LYS A 444 23.93 -3.71 -16.46
C LYS A 444 22.72 -4.43 -15.88
N GLN A 445 22.86 -5.72 -15.58
CA GLN A 445 21.79 -6.54 -15.00
C GLN A 445 21.35 -6.03 -13.63
N GLN A 446 22.28 -5.76 -12.71
CA GLN A 446 21.94 -5.24 -11.37
C GLN A 446 21.24 -3.88 -11.47
N ARG A 447 21.69 -3.00 -12.37
CA ARG A 447 21.08 -1.70 -12.57
C ARG A 447 19.66 -1.82 -13.13
N GLU A 448 19.45 -2.68 -14.13
CA GLU A 448 18.12 -2.94 -14.69
C GLU A 448 17.19 -3.55 -13.64
N THR A 449 17.65 -4.55 -12.87
CA THR A 449 16.86 -5.15 -11.78
C THR A 449 16.48 -4.12 -10.72
N TYR A 450 17.42 -3.29 -10.28
CA TYR A 450 17.18 -2.29 -9.24
C TYR A 450 16.23 -1.17 -9.69
N PHE A 451 16.46 -0.59 -10.88
CA PHE A 451 15.61 0.49 -11.37
C PHE A 451 14.22 0.01 -11.81
N ALA A 452 14.06 -1.25 -12.22
CA ALA A 452 12.73 -1.82 -12.48
C ALA A 452 11.83 -1.86 -11.23
N LEU A 453 12.40 -1.84 -10.02
CA LEU A 453 11.63 -1.74 -8.77
C LEU A 453 11.13 -0.31 -8.53
N LEU A 454 11.78 0.70 -9.12
CA LEU A 454 11.48 2.13 -8.91
C LEU A 454 10.57 2.70 -9.99
N GLU A 455 10.46 2.05 -11.15
CA GLU A 455 9.65 2.53 -12.27
C GLU A 455 8.16 2.56 -11.87
N PRO A 456 7.51 3.74 -11.90
CA PRO A 456 6.07 3.81 -11.70
C PRO A 456 5.39 3.17 -12.93
N HIS A 457 4.37 2.36 -12.69
CA HIS A 457 3.55 1.86 -13.77
C HIS A 457 2.51 2.92 -14.12
N GLU A 458 2.63 3.52 -15.31
CA GLU A 458 1.50 4.22 -15.90
C GLU A 458 0.43 3.17 -16.21
N ASP A 459 -0.79 3.39 -15.70
CA ASP A 459 -1.95 2.56 -16.01
C ASP A 459 -2.14 2.51 -17.53
N VAL A 460 -1.72 1.42 -18.15
CA VAL A 460 -2.03 1.12 -19.54
C VAL A 460 -3.45 0.57 -19.56
N ASP A 461 -4.37 1.34 -20.14
CA ASP A 461 -5.82 1.08 -20.22
C ASP A 461 -6.20 -0.35 -20.64
#